data_AF-A0A1I7Y771-F1
#
_entry.id   AF-A0A1I7Y771-F1
#
_cell.length_a   1.000
_cell.length_b   1.000
_cell.length_c   1.000
_cell.angle_alpha   90.00
_cell.angle_beta   90.00
_cell.angle_gamma   90.00
#
_symmetry.space_group_name_H-M   'P 1'
#
loop_
_entity.id
_entity.type
_entity.pdbx_description
1 polymer ?
#
loop_
_entity_poly.entity_id
_entity_poly.type
_entity_poly.pdbx_seq_one_letter_code
_entity_poly.pdbx_strand_id
1 'polypeptide(L)'
;MKLFFFVVILALATVSAFDWRADIYEKIFGKPMPAPVIQNCGENEFFDNSTCSGCDSTCCYPHVCLEACFSPRCICKKGFLRDDKHRCIPEKECPKYLRSSELCK
;
A
#
# COMPACT_ATOMS: atom_id res chain seq x y z
N MET A 1 -22.80 -15.70 -50.29
CA MET A 1 -21.89 -14.53 -50.41
C MET A 1 -22.44 -13.27 -49.77
N LYS A 2 -23.68 -12.83 -50.06
CA LYS A 2 -24.30 -11.64 -49.43
C LYS A 2 -24.35 -11.69 -47.90
N LEU A 3 -24.70 -12.84 -47.32
CA LEU A 3 -24.73 -13.03 -45.86
C LEU A 3 -23.35 -12.87 -45.20
N PHE A 4 -22.27 -13.30 -45.87
CA PHE A 4 -20.91 -13.13 -45.38
C PHE A 4 -20.49 -11.66 -45.35
N PHE A 5 -20.84 -10.88 -46.38
CA PHE A 5 -20.60 -9.45 -46.41
C PHE A 5 -21.37 -8.72 -45.30
N PHE A 6 -22.64 -9.09 -45.04
CA PHE A 6 -23.40 -8.51 -43.92
C PHE A 6 -22.78 -8.80 -42.56
N VAL A 7 -22.27 -10.02 -42.34
CA VAL A 7 -21.60 -10.39 -41.09
C VAL A 7 -20.29 -9.60 -40.91
N VAL A 8 -19.52 -9.39 -41.98
CA VAL A 8 -18.28 -8.59 -41.94
C VAL A 8 -18.57 -7.12 -41.63
N ILE A 9 -19.60 -6.52 -42.24
CA ILE A 9 -19.96 -5.12 -41.98
C ILE A 9 -20.47 -4.92 -40.55
N LEU A 10 -21.27 -5.85 -40.02
CA LEU A 10 -21.73 -5.79 -38.64
C LEU A 10 -20.58 -5.93 -37.63
N ALA A 11 -19.63 -6.84 -37.89
CA ALA A 11 -18.45 -6.99 -37.05
C ALA A 11 -17.58 -5.72 -37.03
N LEU A 12 -17.33 -5.10 -38.19
CA LEU A 12 -16.55 -3.86 -38.27
C LEU A 12 -17.24 -2.67 -37.58
N ALA A 13 -18.58 -2.56 -37.68
CA ALA A 13 -19.35 -1.53 -37.00
C ALA A 13 -19.37 -1.71 -35.47
N THR A 14 -19.28 -2.94 -34.97
CA THR A 14 -19.12 -3.19 -33.53
C THR A 14 -17.71 -2.90 -33.05
N VAL A 15 -16.67 -3.17 -33.85
CA VAL A 15 -15.28 -2.89 -33.45
C VAL A 15 -15.06 -1.38 -33.29
N SER A 16 -15.61 -0.56 -34.19
CA SER A 16 -15.51 0.92 -34.09
C SER A 16 -16.32 1.55 -32.94
N ALA A 17 -17.34 0.85 -32.42
CA ALA A 17 -18.10 1.30 -31.25
C ALA A 17 -17.46 0.89 -29.92
N PHE A 18 -16.63 -0.15 -29.89
CA PHE A 18 -15.95 -0.63 -28.68
C PHE A 18 -14.66 0.14 -28.37
N ASP A 19 -13.93 0.64 -29.38
CA ASP A 19 -12.70 1.41 -29.15
C ASP A 19 -12.95 2.80 -28.53
N TRP A 20 -14.07 3.46 -28.83
CA TRP A 20 -14.39 4.80 -28.31
C TRP A 20 -14.59 4.85 -26.78
N ARG A 21 -14.89 3.71 -26.14
CA ARG A 21 -15.29 3.68 -24.72
C ARG A 21 -14.10 3.68 -23.75
N ALA A 22 -12.91 3.27 -24.21
CA ALA A 22 -11.70 3.28 -23.39
C ALA A 22 -11.09 4.69 -23.25
N ASP A 23 -11.09 5.49 -24.31
CA ASP A 23 -10.46 6.82 -24.33
C ASP A 23 -11.19 7.89 -23.52
N ILE A 24 -12.51 7.75 -23.32
CA ILE A 24 -13.31 8.73 -22.57
C ILE A 24 -13.00 8.65 -21.06
N TYR A 25 -12.70 7.46 -20.54
CA TYR A 25 -12.53 7.28 -19.10
C TYR A 25 -11.23 7.94 -18.58
N GLU A 26 -10.14 7.87 -19.35
CA GLU A 26 -8.87 8.55 -18.99
C GLU A 26 -8.97 10.08 -19.02
N LYS A 27 -9.74 10.64 -19.96
CA LYS A 27 -9.92 12.10 -20.09
C LYS A 27 -10.82 12.70 -19.01
N ILE A 28 -11.81 11.97 -18.51
CA ILE A 28 -12.75 12.47 -17.49
C ILE A 28 -12.18 12.33 -16.08
N PHE A 29 -11.50 11.23 -15.77
CA PHE A 29 -11.08 10.92 -14.39
C PHE A 29 -9.62 11.24 -14.08
N GLY A 30 -8.87 11.82 -15.01
CA GLY A 30 -7.64 12.55 -14.72
C GLY A 30 -6.64 11.74 -13.88
N LYS A 31 -5.91 10.87 -14.57
CA LYS A 31 -4.87 9.93 -14.12
C LYS A 31 -5.39 8.51 -13.89
N PRO A 32 -4.64 7.49 -14.36
CA PRO A 32 -4.92 6.11 -13.99
C PRO A 32 -4.93 5.99 -12.47
N MET A 33 -5.88 5.22 -11.91
CA MET A 33 -5.80 4.80 -10.52
C MET A 33 -4.39 4.25 -10.31
N PRO A 34 -3.63 4.76 -9.32
CA PRO A 34 -2.32 4.19 -9.04
C PRO A 34 -2.55 2.69 -8.82
N ALA A 35 -1.83 1.87 -9.58
CA ALA A 35 -1.82 0.43 -9.36
C ALA A 35 -1.62 0.20 -7.85
N PRO A 36 -2.31 -0.77 -7.23
CA PRO A 36 -2.13 -1.05 -5.81
C PRO A 36 -0.64 -1.18 -5.56
N VAL A 37 -0.09 -0.25 -4.77
CA VAL A 37 1.33 -0.27 -4.47
C VAL A 37 1.52 -1.50 -3.59
N ILE A 38 1.93 -2.61 -4.20
CA ILE A 38 2.39 -3.78 -3.48
C ILE A 38 3.73 -3.35 -2.89
N GLN A 39 3.68 -2.62 -1.77
CA GLN A 39 4.88 -2.33 -1.01
C GLN A 39 5.28 -3.61 -0.30
N ASN A 40 6.43 -4.13 -0.69
CA ASN A 40 7.05 -5.23 0.03
C ASN A 40 7.58 -4.66 1.34
N CYS A 41 6.86 -4.90 2.42
CA CYS A 41 7.35 -4.61 3.76
C CYS A 41 8.42 -5.63 4.19
N GLY A 42 9.23 -5.25 5.17
CA GLY A 42 10.26 -6.09 5.74
C GLY A 42 9.70 -7.26 6.55
N GLU A 43 10.61 -8.03 7.13
CA GLU A 43 10.25 -9.11 8.03
C GLU A 43 9.46 -8.56 9.23
N ASN A 44 8.38 -9.27 9.60
CA ASN A 44 7.50 -8.91 10.71
C ASN A 44 6.78 -7.55 10.58
N GLU A 45 6.61 -7.07 9.34
CA GLU A 45 5.85 -5.88 9.01
C GLU A 45 4.60 -6.19 8.17
N PHE A 46 3.65 -5.26 8.16
CA PHE A 46 2.55 -5.24 7.20
C PHE A 46 2.38 -3.82 6.64
N PHE A 47 1.91 -3.71 5.41
CA PHE A 47 1.61 -2.41 4.80
C PHE A 47 0.24 -1.94 5.27
N ASP A 48 0.20 -0.80 5.96
CA ASP A 48 -1.03 -0.12 6.32
C ASP A 48 -1.36 0.90 5.22
N ASN A 49 -2.40 0.60 4.43
CA ASN A 49 -2.86 1.44 3.33
C ASN A 49 -3.90 2.49 3.76
N SER A 50 -4.11 2.69 5.06
CA SER A 50 -5.02 3.72 5.54
C SER A 50 -4.41 5.12 5.37
N THR A 51 -5.27 6.12 5.09
CA THR A 51 -4.86 7.53 4.99
C THR A 51 -4.27 8.08 6.31
N CYS A 52 -4.57 7.39 7.42
CA CYS A 52 -4.03 7.65 8.74
C CYS A 52 -3.51 6.31 9.30
N SER A 53 -2.29 5.95 8.93
CA SER A 53 -1.65 4.72 9.38
C SER A 53 -1.32 4.81 10.87
N GLY A 54 -1.51 3.69 11.58
CA GLY A 54 -1.48 3.64 13.04
C GLY A 54 -0.08 3.64 13.69
N CYS A 55 -0.06 3.13 14.93
CA CYS A 55 1.12 3.06 15.80
C CYS A 55 2.24 2.17 15.24
N ASP A 56 3.47 2.68 15.21
CA ASP A 56 4.68 1.90 14.98
C ASP A 56 5.63 2.03 16.19
N SER A 57 5.34 1.26 17.25
CA SER A 57 6.09 1.31 18.50
C SER A 57 7.55 0.87 18.32
N THR A 58 8.44 1.46 19.11
CA THR A 58 9.87 1.19 19.07
C THR A 58 10.32 0.43 20.33
N CYS A 59 11.49 -0.21 20.29
CA CYS A 59 12.11 -0.78 21.49
C CYS A 59 12.41 0.28 22.56
N CYS A 60 12.59 1.54 22.15
CA CYS A 60 12.83 2.68 23.03
C CYS A 60 11.58 3.10 23.80
N TYR A 61 10.45 3.17 23.09
CA TYR A 61 9.17 3.61 23.62
C TYR A 61 8.12 2.51 23.36
N PRO A 62 8.24 1.36 24.06
CA PRO A 62 7.32 0.25 23.87
C PRO A 62 5.91 0.68 24.29
N HIS A 63 4.91 0.30 23.50
CA HIS A 63 3.49 0.60 23.73
C HIS A 63 3.13 2.09 23.70
N VAL A 64 4.05 2.95 23.27
CA VAL A 64 3.74 4.37 23.01
C VAL A 64 3.20 4.49 21.60
N CYS A 65 1.95 4.95 21.50
CA CYS A 65 1.34 5.42 20.28
C CYS A 65 1.18 6.93 20.37
N LEU A 66 1.74 7.66 19.42
CA LEU A 66 1.37 9.05 19.24
C LEU A 66 -0.03 9.08 18.63
N GLU A 67 -0.88 9.99 19.09
CA GLU A 67 -2.14 10.34 18.44
C GLU A 67 -1.86 11.17 17.18
N ALA A 68 -1.02 10.63 16.30
CA ALA A 68 -0.56 11.24 15.07
C ALA A 68 -0.90 10.31 13.90
N CYS A 69 -1.44 10.89 12.85
CA CYS A 69 -1.69 10.19 11.60
C CYS A 69 -0.44 10.26 10.71
N PHE A 70 0.02 9.10 10.27
CA PHE A 70 1.05 9.00 9.22
C PHE A 70 0.42 8.58 7.89
N SER A 71 1.07 8.93 6.78
CA SER A 71 0.71 8.42 5.46
C SER A 71 0.90 6.90 5.36
N PRO A 72 0.26 6.21 4.40
CA PRO A 72 0.43 4.78 4.18
C PRO A 72 1.89 4.32 4.23
N ARG A 73 2.19 3.34 5.08
CA ARG A 73 3.56 2.86 5.35
C ARG A 73 3.56 1.43 5.89
N CYS A 74 4.75 0.85 5.96
CA CYS A 74 4.97 -0.40 6.69
C CYS A 74 4.99 -0.15 8.20
N ILE A 75 4.30 -1.02 8.95
CA ILE A 75 4.18 -0.99 10.40
C ILE A 75 4.56 -2.35 10.98
N CYS A 76 5.22 -2.37 12.13
CA CYS A 76 5.48 -3.62 12.85
C CYS A 76 4.19 -4.36 13.19
N LYS A 77 4.17 -5.68 12.96
CA LYS A 77 3.06 -6.54 13.38
C LYS A 77 2.92 -6.52 14.90
N LYS A 78 1.73 -6.86 15.40
CA LYS A 78 1.46 -6.98 16.83
C LYS A 78 2.46 -7.93 17.51
N GLY A 79 3.09 -7.46 18.61
CA GLY A 79 4.11 -8.20 19.36
C GLY A 79 5.55 -7.97 18.88
N PHE A 80 5.73 -7.17 17.82
CA PHE A 80 7.03 -6.75 17.31
C PHE A 80 7.21 -5.26 17.53
N LEU A 81 8.44 -4.85 17.81
CA LEU A 81 8.85 -3.47 18.03
C LEU A 81 10.00 -3.11 17.10
N ARG A 82 10.03 -1.87 16.66
CA ARG A 82 11.09 -1.37 15.78
C ARG A 82 12.38 -1.11 16.57
N ASP A 83 13.48 -1.72 16.15
CA ASP A 83 14.82 -1.49 16.69
C ASP A 83 15.49 -0.25 16.04
N ASP A 84 16.68 0.08 16.54
CA ASP A 84 17.55 1.17 16.04
C ASP A 84 18.06 0.94 14.62
N LYS A 85 17.98 -0.30 14.12
CA LYS A 85 18.33 -0.70 12.76
C LYS A 85 17.10 -0.74 11.83
N HIS A 86 15.98 -0.17 12.28
CA HIS A 86 14.70 -0.12 11.57
C HIS A 86 14.08 -1.50 11.26
N ARG A 87 14.37 -2.53 12.06
CA ARG A 87 13.79 -3.88 11.93
C ARG A 87 12.71 -4.09 12.98
N CYS A 88 11.65 -4.81 12.62
CA CYS A 88 10.64 -5.24 13.57
C CYS A 88 11.06 -6.57 14.21
N ILE A 89 11.53 -6.50 15.45
CA ILE A 89 11.97 -7.66 16.23
C ILE A 89 10.95 -8.01 17.31
N PRO A 90 10.87 -9.26 17.79
CA PRO A 90 10.01 -9.61 18.91
C PRO A 90 10.29 -8.70 20.12
N GLU A 91 9.24 -8.23 20.80
CA GLU A 91 9.38 -7.32 21.96
C GLU A 91 10.37 -7.85 23.02
N LYS A 92 10.44 -9.17 23.19
CA LYS A 92 11.33 -9.84 24.15
C LYS A 92 12.82 -9.73 23.78
N GLU A 93 13.12 -9.48 22.51
CA GLU A 93 14.47 -9.32 21.99
C GLU A 93 14.95 -7.87 22.04
N CYS A 94 14.07 -6.92 22.39
CA CYS A 94 14.49 -5.54 22.59
C CYS A 94 15.57 -5.46 23.68
N PRO A 95 16.71 -4.82 23.40
CA PRO A 95 17.78 -4.68 24.37
C PRO A 95 17.32 -3.99 25.65
N LYS A 96 17.51 -4.65 26.80
CA LYS A 96 16.98 -4.15 28.09
C LYS A 96 17.52 -2.76 28.46
N TYR A 97 18.75 -2.45 28.05
CA TYR A 97 19.41 -1.18 28.31
C TYR A 97 18.82 -0.02 27.49
N LEU A 98 18.19 -0.29 26.33
CA LEU A 98 17.50 0.74 25.53
C LEU A 98 16.24 1.26 26.21
N ARG A 99 15.69 0.57 27.22
CA ARG A 99 14.54 1.08 27.97
C ARG A 99 14.91 2.13 29.03
N SER A 100 16.20 2.49 29.14
CA SER A 100 16.63 3.66 29.88
C SER A 100 16.53 4.89 28.99
N SER A 101 15.80 5.91 29.44
CA SER A 101 15.48 7.12 28.66
C SER A 101 16.71 7.89 28.14
N GLU A 102 17.89 7.65 28.71
CA GLU A 102 19.14 8.30 28.31
C GLU A 102 19.71 7.79 26.98
N LEU A 103 19.40 6.54 26.60
CA LEU A 103 19.88 5.94 25.35
C LEU A 103 18.93 6.15 24.17
N CYS A 104 17.69 6.52 24.44
CA CYS A 104 16.66 6.81 23.44
C CYS A 104 16.65 8.29 23.08
N LYS A 105 17.75 8.74 22.49
CA LYS A 105 17.91 10.11 21.97
C LYS A 105 17.97 10.09 20.46
#